data_AF-A0A1G8RLP8-F1
#
_entry.id   AF-A0A1G8RLP8-F1
#
_cell.length_a   1.000
_cell.length_b   1.000
_cell.length_c   1.000
_cell.angle_alpha   90.00
_cell.angle_beta   90.00
_cell.angle_gamma   90.00
#
_symmetry.space_group_name_H-M   'P 1'
#
loop_
_entity.id
_entity.type
_entity.pdbx_description
1 polymer ?
#
loop_
_entity_poly.entity_id
_entity_poly.type
_entity_poly.pdbx_seq_one_letter_code
_entity_poly.pdbx_strand_id
1 'polypeptide(L)'
;MVEVTLWGGLVPLAENQKTITVEAGTVRELLRKLQERYPGLKSAIENDVAVVVDGVVYRDDRSKELAADAEVFLMRRLAGG
;
A
#
# COMPACT_ATOMS: atom_id res chain seq x y z
N MET A 1 0.77 -5.00 13.98
CA MET A 1 0.27 -5.41 12.66
C MET A 1 -0.30 -4.19 11.99
N VAL A 2 0.14 -3.88 10.76
CA VAL A 2 -0.28 -2.67 10.07
C VAL A 2 -1.60 -2.92 9.33
N GLU A 3 -2.53 -1.98 9.42
CA GLU A 3 -3.75 -2.02 8.63
C GLU A 3 -3.57 -1.22 7.33
N VAL A 4 -3.84 -1.88 6.20
CA VAL A 4 -3.74 -1.27 4.88
C VAL A 4 -5.12 -1.17 4.24
N THR A 5 -5.54 0.05 3.94
CA THR A 5 -6.75 0.31 3.16
C THR A 5 -6.42 0.61 1.70
N LEU A 6 -7.04 -0.13 0.79
CA LEU A 6 -6.88 0.03 -0.65
C LEU A 6 -7.87 1.06 -1.20
N TRP A 7 -7.40 1.93 -2.09
CA TRP A 7 -8.28 2.74 -2.92
C TRP A 7 -9.11 1.85 -3.85
N GLY A 8 -10.33 2.27 -4.17
CA GLY A 8 -11.33 1.47 -4.87
C GLY A 8 -10.84 0.82 -6.17
N GLY A 9 -9.97 1.49 -6.93
CA GLY A 9 -9.39 0.92 -8.15
C GLY A 9 -8.44 -0.27 -7.92
N LEU A 10 -7.90 -0.45 -6.72
CA LEU A 10 -7.01 -1.55 -6.35
C LEU A 10 -7.75 -2.73 -5.71
N VAL A 11 -8.97 -2.51 -5.20
CA VAL A 11 -9.77 -3.55 -4.51
C VAL A 11 -10.02 -4.79 -5.38
N PRO A 12 -10.37 -4.69 -6.68
CA PRO A 12 -10.55 -5.86 -7.53
C PRO A 12 -9.27 -6.68 -7.72
N LEU A 13 -8.10 -6.06 -7.55
CA LEU A 13 -6.78 -6.70 -7.70
C LEU A 13 -6.33 -7.45 -6.43
N ALA A 14 -7.05 -7.26 -5.33
CA ALA A 14 -6.79 -7.85 -4.02
C ALA A 14 -7.96 -8.74 -3.55
N GLU A 15 -8.53 -9.53 -4.46
CA GLU A 15 -9.65 -10.45 -4.16
C GLU A 15 -10.88 -9.74 -3.58
N ASN A 16 -11.10 -8.47 -3.96
CA ASN A 16 -12.15 -7.61 -3.42
C ASN A 16 -12.00 -7.27 -1.93
N GLN A 17 -10.81 -7.44 -1.35
CA GLN A 17 -10.52 -7.02 0.02
C GLN A 17 -10.15 -5.53 0.02
N LYS A 18 -10.97 -4.71 0.67
CA LYS A 18 -10.69 -3.27 0.83
C LYS A 18 -9.63 -3.00 1.89
N THR A 19 -9.64 -3.76 2.98
CA THR A 19 -8.74 -3.58 4.12
C THR A 19 -8.01 -4.88 4.36
N ILE A 20 -6.68 -4.81 4.48
CA ILE A 20 -5.79 -5.96 4.59
C ILE A 20 -4.83 -5.69 5.74
N THR A 21 -4.80 -6.61 6.70
CA THR A 21 -3.83 -6.56 7.80
C THR A 21 -2.57 -7.31 7.40
N VAL A 22 -1.42 -6.65 7.54
CA VAL A 22 -0.11 -7.19 7.18
C VAL A 22 0.88 -6.85 8.28
N GLU A 23 1.65 -7.84 8.73
CA GLU A 23 2.80 -7.59 9.58
C GLU A 23 3.95 -7.07 8.71
N ALA A 24 4.39 -5.83 8.92
CA ALA A 24 5.52 -5.24 8.21
C ALA A 24 6.13 -4.13 9.06
N GLY A 25 7.46 -4.02 9.07
CA GLY A 25 8.17 -2.94 9.77
C GLY A 25 8.45 -1.72 8.89
N THR A 26 8.29 -1.84 7.57
CA THR A 26 8.55 -0.75 6.62
C THR A 26 7.57 -0.76 5.46
N VAL A 27 7.43 0.40 4.79
CA VAL A 27 6.63 0.52 3.56
C VAL A 27 7.10 -0.47 2.48
N ARG A 28 8.41 -0.61 2.27
CA ARG A 28 8.97 -1.58 1.32
C ARG A 28 8.55 -3.02 1.63
N GLU A 29 8.64 -3.42 2.89
CA GLU A 29 8.26 -4.77 3.30
C GLU A 29 6.76 -5.00 3.14
N LEU A 30 5.94 -4.02 3.52
CA LEU A 30 4.49 -4.05 3.34
C LEU A 30 4.12 -4.28 1.87
N LEU A 31 4.67 -3.45 0.98
CA LEU A 31 4.41 -3.55 -0.45
C LEU A 31 4.87 -4.89 -1.02
N ARG A 32 6.01 -5.43 -0.57
CA ARG A 32 6.48 -6.76 -0.98
C ARG A 32 5.49 -7.86 -0.55
N LYS A 33 5.06 -7.86 0.70
CA LYS A 33 4.09 -8.85 1.23
C LYS A 33 2.75 -8.78 0.51
N LEU A 34 2.27 -7.58 0.18
CA LEU A 34 1.04 -7.41 -0.61
C LEU A 34 1.18 -7.98 -2.03
N GLN A 35 2.33 -7.81 -2.67
CA GLN A 35 2.62 -8.36 -4.00
C GLN A 35 2.75 -9.89 -4.01
N GLU A 36 3.30 -10.46 -2.94
CA GLU A 36 3.40 -11.90 -2.74
C GLU A 36 2.02 -12.52 -2.52
N ARG A 37 1.18 -11.86 -1.70
CA ARG A 37 -0.17 -12.32 -1.37
C ARG A 37 -1.16 -12.11 -2.53
N TYR A 38 -1.05 -10.98 -3.23
CA TYR A 38 -1.94 -10.60 -4.32
C TYR A 38 -1.12 -10.24 -5.57
N PRO A 39 -0.82 -11.23 -6.45
CA PRO A 39 -0.04 -10.99 -7.66
C PRO A 39 -0.63 -9.92 -8.58
N GLY A 40 -1.96 -9.71 -8.55
CA GLY A 40 -2.64 -8.65 -9.30
C GLY A 40 -2.24 -7.23 -8.89
N LEU A 41 -1.72 -7.03 -7.68
CA LEU A 41 -1.25 -5.73 -7.20
C LEU A 41 0.16 -5.37 -7.69
N LYS A 42 0.94 -6.31 -8.22
CA LYS A 42 2.35 -6.08 -8.62
C LYS A 42 2.50 -4.90 -9.57
N SER A 43 1.81 -4.94 -10.70
CA SER A 43 1.90 -3.90 -11.72
C SER A 43 1.46 -2.54 -11.19
N ALA A 44 0.40 -2.48 -10.39
CA ALA A 44 -0.09 -1.25 -9.79
C ALA A 44 0.91 -0.67 -8.76
N ILE A 45 1.46 -1.50 -7.87
CA ILE A 45 2.42 -1.08 -6.84
C ILE A 45 3.73 -0.57 -7.45
N GLU A 46 4.19 -1.19 -8.54
CA GLU A 46 5.44 -0.80 -9.20
C GLU A 46 5.35 0.57 -9.87
N ASN A 47 4.24 0.86 -10.55
CA ASN A 47 4.15 1.98 -11.50
C ASN A 47 3.26 3.14 -11.01
N ASP A 48 2.26 2.85 -10.19
CA ASP A 48 1.07 3.71 -10.11
C ASP A 48 0.59 3.99 -8.69
N VAL A 49 1.32 3.66 -7.62
CA VAL A 49 0.81 3.80 -6.24
C VAL A 49 1.63 4.78 -5.40
N ALA A 50 0.91 5.61 -4.64
CA ALA A 50 1.43 6.37 -3.50
C ALA A 50 0.95 5.72 -2.21
N VAL A 51 1.80 5.77 -1.18
CA VAL A 51 1.52 5.21 0.15
C VAL A 51 1.27 6.37 1.10
N VAL A 52 0.14 6.38 1.78
CA VAL A 52 -0.12 7.32 2.86
C VAL A 52 0.09 6.59 4.17
N VAL A 53 0.91 7.12 5.06
CA VAL A 53 1.15 6.58 6.40
C VAL A 53 0.77 7.66 7.39
N ASP A 54 -0.22 7.40 8.25
CA ASP A 54 -0.70 8.32 9.28
C ASP A 54 -1.00 9.73 8.73
N GLY A 55 -1.62 9.79 7.55
CA GLY A 55 -1.98 11.05 6.86
C GLY A 55 -0.86 11.70 6.02
N VAL A 56 0.36 11.16 6.04
CA VAL A 56 1.50 11.69 5.27
C VAL A 56 1.70 10.88 3.99
N VAL A 57 1.78 11.56 2.84
CA VAL A 57 1.93 10.92 1.52
C VAL A 57 3.40 10.68 1.18
N TYR A 58 3.75 9.43 0.94
CA TYR A 58 5.03 8.93 0.46
C TYR A 58 4.90 8.42 -0.98
N ARG A 59 5.57 9.08 -1.94
CA ARG A 59 5.48 8.73 -3.37
C ARG A 59 6.61 7.83 -3.82
N ASP A 60 7.84 8.21 -3.45
CA ASP A 60 9.06 7.54 -3.93
C ASP A 60 9.89 6.97 -2.76
N ASP A 61 9.64 7.43 -1.53
CA ASP A 61 10.31 6.92 -0.33
C ASP A 61 9.58 5.69 0.23
N ARG A 62 10.18 4.52 -0.01
CA ARG A 62 9.72 3.23 0.50
C ARG A 62 10.50 2.76 1.74
N SER A 63 11.43 3.57 2.24
CA SER A 63 12.27 3.24 3.40
C SER A 63 11.61 3.59 4.73
N LYS A 64 10.50 4.33 4.70
CA LYS A 64 9.74 4.72 5.89
C LYS A 64 9.36 3.51 6.74
N GLU A 65 9.75 3.58 8.01
CA GLU A 65 9.33 2.65 9.06
C GLU A 65 7.85 2.82 9.40
N LEU A 66 7.19 1.70 9.66
CA LEU A 66 5.78 1.62 10.03
C LEU A 66 5.67 1.22 11.49
N ALA A 67 4.92 2.01 12.27
CA ALA A 67 4.55 1.62 13.63
C ALA A 67 3.63 0.40 13.60
N ALA A 68 3.56 -0.33 14.71
CA ALA A 68 2.79 -1.56 14.80
C ALA A 68 1.27 -1.34 14.66
N ASP A 69 0.80 -0.12 14.80
CA ASP A 69 -0.58 0.36 14.73
C ASP A 69 -0.77 1.43 13.65
N ALA A 70 0.21 1.61 12.76
CA ALA A 70 0.13 2.62 11.70
C ALA A 70 -1.05 2.37 10.76
N GLU A 71 -1.72 3.45 10.39
CA GLU A 71 -2.77 3.42 9.37
C GLU A 71 -2.15 3.71 8.00
N VAL A 72 -2.30 2.75 7.09
CA VAL A 72 -1.74 2.88 5.75
C VAL A 72 -2.84 2.89 4.70
N PHE A 73 -2.76 3.86 3.78
CA PHE A 73 -3.63 3.91 2.60
C PHE A 73 -2.81 3.76 1.33
N LEU A 74 -3.22 2.83 0.46
CA LEU A 74 -2.67 2.68 -0.87
C LEU A 74 -3.60 3.34 -1.87
N MET A 75 -3.13 4.38 -2.54
CA MET A 75 -3.89 5.11 -3.55
C MET A 75 -3.10 5.22 -4.84
N ARG A 76 -3.77 5.35 -5.99
CA ARG A 76 -3.00 5.53 -7.22
C ARG A 76 -2.40 6.94 -7.21
N ARG A 77 -1.22 7.05 -7.81
CA ARG A 77 -0.54 8.31 -8.04
C ARG A 77 -1.46 9.18 -8.89
N LEU A 78 -1.94 10.28 -8.31
CA LEU A 78 -2.58 11.32 -9.10
C LEU A 78 -1.50 11.89 -10.02
N ALA A 79 -1.70 11.79 -11.33
CA ALA A 79 -0.92 12.58 -12.28
C ALA A 79 -1.20 14.05 -11.95
N GLY A 80 -0.20 14.75 -11.40
CA GLY A 80 -0.24 16.21 -11.40
C GLY A 80 -0.26 16.65 -12.86
N GLY A 81 -1.25 17.45 -13.23
CA GLY A 81 -1.28 18.11 -14.53
C GLY A 81 -0.09 19.04 -14.72
#